data_AF-A0A7V3L112-F1
#
_entry.id   AF-A0A7V3L112-F1
#
_cell.length_a   1.000
_cell.length_b   1.000
_cell.length_c   1.000
_cell.angle_alpha   90.00
_cell.angle_beta   90.00
_cell.angle_gamma   90.00
#
_symmetry.space_group_name_H-M   'P 1'
#
loop_
_entity.id
_entity.type
_entity.pdbx_description
1 polymer ?
#
loop_
_entity_poly.entity_id
_entity_poly.type
_entity_poly.pdbx_seq_one_letter_code
_entity_poly.pdbx_strand_id
1 'polypeptide(L)'
;MEINYLRQERRPELGRKYTGKSFLLSPGEIHFLWWFIQGSIMFPSTRERLRKAWGFCGRHAWGALLVEASFRHGYMHGPAILYEDIMEKALLALAGKSWLKRWQIRMALRPKGPCLMCEMNYGPDSRATARPEIIQKGQDPTEIKKFCQRTKKYWEQMVCGQCAESNSLARCREHLLREADRLSAAEFKEHQHFIRQIYEHICLYSRSFRWEFRGTESPEDEAALISAVGWCSGWQPLIAILELEK
;
A
#
# COMPACT_ATOMS: atom_id res chain seq x y z
N MET A 1 -12.35 49.92 0.67
CA MET A 1 -11.97 48.95 -0.38
C MET A 1 -11.58 47.65 0.30
N GLU A 2 -12.56 46.79 0.55
CA GLU A 2 -12.34 45.44 1.06
C GLU A 2 -12.14 44.49 -0.13
N ILE A 3 -10.96 43.86 -0.21
CA ILE A 3 -10.69 42.82 -1.19
C ILE A 3 -11.06 41.48 -0.55
N ASN A 4 -12.24 40.99 -0.90
CA ASN A 4 -12.70 39.63 -0.64
C ASN A 4 -11.79 38.61 -1.35
N TYR A 5 -10.81 38.07 -0.63
CA TYR A 5 -10.11 36.84 -1.04
C TYR A 5 -11.05 35.65 -0.81
N LEU A 6 -11.87 35.34 -1.81
CA LEU A 6 -12.56 34.05 -1.91
C LEU A 6 -11.51 32.95 -2.08
N ARG A 7 -11.06 32.41 -0.95
CA ARG A 7 -10.30 31.17 -0.86
C ARG A 7 -11.26 30.03 -1.25
N GLN A 8 -11.40 29.77 -2.54
CA GLN A 8 -11.98 28.52 -3.03
C GLN A 8 -11.08 27.38 -2.54
N GLU A 9 -11.47 26.77 -1.42
CA GLU A 9 -10.94 25.51 -0.94
C GLU A 9 -11.25 24.41 -1.96
N ARG A 10 -10.42 24.31 -3.00
CA ARG A 10 -10.32 23.09 -3.80
C ARG A 10 -9.80 22.01 -2.86
N ARG A 11 -10.72 21.19 -2.31
CA ARG A 11 -10.36 19.92 -1.69
C ARG A 11 -9.51 19.16 -2.70
N PRO A 12 -8.24 18.82 -2.40
CA PRO A 12 -7.47 17.98 -3.29
C PRO A 12 -8.23 16.68 -3.44
N GLU A 13 -8.55 16.31 -4.68
CA GLU A 13 -9.14 15.01 -4.99
C GLU A 13 -8.29 13.94 -4.31
N LEU A 14 -8.87 13.28 -3.30
CA LEU A 14 -8.19 12.31 -2.46
C LEU A 14 -7.83 11.08 -3.30
N GLY A 15 -6.68 11.14 -3.96
CA GLY A 15 -6.09 10.07 -4.74
C GLY A 15 -6.82 9.83 -6.07
N ARG A 16 -6.10 9.99 -7.19
CA ARG A 16 -6.57 9.41 -8.47
C ARG A 16 -6.68 7.90 -8.28
N LYS A 17 -7.91 7.38 -8.38
CA LYS A 17 -8.13 5.93 -8.49
C LYS A 17 -7.43 5.42 -9.74
N TYR A 18 -6.78 4.28 -9.62
CA TYR A 18 -6.24 3.57 -10.78
C TYR A 18 -7.40 3.15 -11.69
N THR A 19 -7.34 3.53 -12.96
CA THR A 19 -8.44 3.34 -13.94
C THR A 19 -8.26 2.11 -14.83
N GLY A 20 -7.38 1.17 -14.47
CA GLY A 20 -7.20 -0.08 -15.23
C GLY A 20 -6.37 0.05 -16.52
N LYS A 21 -5.75 1.20 -16.81
CA LYS A 21 -4.75 1.32 -17.88
C LYS A 21 -3.42 0.67 -17.46
N SER A 22 -2.68 0.08 -18.41
CA SER A 22 -1.33 -0.49 -18.26
C SER A 22 -0.59 0.01 -17.02
N PHE A 23 -0.21 -0.91 -16.12
CA PHE A 23 0.60 -0.59 -14.94
C PHE A 23 2.06 -0.35 -15.36
N LEU A 24 2.30 0.71 -16.12
CA LEU A 24 3.64 1.17 -16.45
C LEU A 24 3.87 2.49 -15.71
N LEU A 25 4.93 2.56 -14.89
CA LEU A 25 5.32 3.78 -14.20
C LEU A 25 5.96 4.77 -15.16
N SER A 26 5.67 6.05 -14.97
CA SER A 26 6.30 7.13 -15.74
C SER A 26 7.75 7.35 -15.31
N PRO A 27 8.58 7.99 -16.16
CA PRO A 27 9.93 8.37 -15.76
C PRO A 27 9.96 9.24 -14.49
N GLY A 28 8.99 10.13 -14.34
CA GLY A 28 8.82 10.97 -13.14
C GLY A 28 8.58 10.16 -11.88
N GLU A 29 7.66 9.20 -11.94
CA GLU A 29 7.35 8.32 -10.80
C GLU A 29 8.56 7.48 -10.39
N ILE A 30 9.28 6.91 -11.35
CA ILE A 30 10.47 6.09 -11.09
C ILE A 30 11.59 6.92 -10.50
N HIS A 31 11.84 8.11 -11.05
CA HIS A 31 12.90 8.98 -10.54
C HIS A 31 12.64 9.38 -9.09
N PHE A 32 11.38 9.72 -8.75
CA PHE A 32 10.99 9.97 -7.37
C PHE A 32 11.23 8.74 -6.47
N LEU A 33 10.73 7.58 -6.89
CA LEU A 33 10.83 6.35 -6.10
C LEU A 33 12.27 5.89 -5.92
N TRP A 34 13.13 6.07 -6.92
CA TRP A 34 14.55 5.77 -6.85
C TRP A 34 15.25 6.57 -5.74
N TRP A 35 14.98 7.87 -5.62
CA TRP A 35 15.47 8.66 -4.49
C TRP A 35 14.81 8.26 -3.17
N PHE A 36 13.52 7.94 -3.21
CA PHE A 36 12.76 7.56 -2.03
C PHE A 36 13.35 6.32 -1.33
N ILE A 37 13.69 5.27 -2.09
CA ILE A 37 14.28 4.02 -1.60
C ILE A 37 15.76 4.15 -1.15
N GLN A 38 16.39 5.30 -1.38
CA GLN A 38 17.74 5.59 -0.91
C GLN A 38 17.77 6.19 0.50
N GLY A 39 16.62 6.61 1.04
CA GLY A 39 16.55 7.07 2.43
C GLY A 39 15.45 8.07 2.73
N SER A 40 14.69 8.56 1.74
CA SER A 40 13.65 9.56 2.03
C SER A 40 12.54 9.01 2.93
N ILE A 41 12.32 7.70 2.93
CA ILE A 41 11.42 6.99 3.87
C ILE A 41 11.85 7.11 5.34
N MET A 42 13.12 7.45 5.61
CA MET A 42 13.65 7.59 6.97
C MET A 42 13.35 8.96 7.58
N PHE A 43 12.96 9.96 6.78
CA PHE A 43 12.61 11.27 7.32
C PHE A 43 11.31 11.18 8.15
N PRO A 44 11.29 11.63 9.41
CA PRO A 44 10.11 11.55 10.27
C PRO A 44 8.87 12.21 9.67
N SER A 45 9.02 13.37 9.01
CA SER A 45 7.93 14.08 8.35
C SER A 45 7.34 13.30 7.17
N THR A 46 8.18 12.57 6.41
CA THR A 46 7.74 11.68 5.34
C THR A 46 6.92 10.52 5.91
N ARG A 47 7.42 9.87 6.97
CA ARG A 47 6.69 8.77 7.65
C ARG A 47 5.34 9.23 8.18
N GLU A 48 5.29 10.38 8.83
CA GLU A 48 4.04 10.92 9.35
C GLU A 48 3.02 11.20 8.22
N ARG A 49 3.47 11.74 7.08
CA ARG A 49 2.60 11.94 5.91
C ARG A 49 2.07 10.62 5.36
N LEU A 50 2.93 9.62 5.20
CA LEU A 50 2.53 8.28 4.75
C LEU A 50 1.56 7.64 5.76
N ARG A 51 1.83 7.73 7.06
CA ARG A 51 0.95 7.22 8.13
C ARG A 51 -0.43 7.87 8.10
N LYS A 52 -0.53 9.19 7.86
CA LYS A 52 -1.82 9.89 7.68
C LYS A 52 -2.57 9.43 6.43
N ALA A 53 -1.85 9.19 5.33
CA ALA A 53 -2.41 8.75 4.06
C ALA A 53 -2.75 7.25 4.00
N TRP A 54 -2.32 6.46 5.00
CA TRP A 54 -2.33 4.98 5.00
C TRP A 54 -1.41 4.38 3.92
N GLY A 55 -0.22 4.95 3.79
CA GLY A 55 0.79 4.61 2.80
C GLY A 55 0.63 5.44 1.53
N PHE A 56 1.01 4.83 0.41
CA PHE A 56 0.77 5.39 -0.92
C PHE A 56 -0.65 5.04 -1.42
N CYS A 57 -1.13 5.71 -2.48
CA CYS A 57 -2.31 5.24 -3.20
C CYS A 57 -1.99 3.91 -3.91
N GLY A 58 -3.01 3.16 -4.37
CA GLY A 58 -2.80 1.87 -5.03
C GLY A 58 -1.70 1.88 -6.09
N ARG A 59 -1.72 2.84 -7.02
CA ARG A 59 -0.68 2.95 -8.06
C ARG A 59 0.73 3.10 -7.48
N HIS A 60 0.90 4.07 -6.58
CA HIS A 60 2.21 4.41 -6.03
C HIS A 60 2.69 3.40 -4.98
N ALA A 61 1.79 2.67 -4.32
CA ALA A 61 2.13 1.63 -3.37
C ALA A 61 2.76 0.43 -4.08
N TRP A 62 2.06 -0.09 -5.10
CA TRP A 62 2.61 -1.16 -5.94
C TRP A 62 3.80 -0.68 -6.78
N GLY A 63 3.82 0.59 -7.16
CA GLY A 63 4.96 1.20 -7.85
C GLY A 63 6.21 1.26 -6.97
N ALA A 64 6.06 1.63 -5.71
CA ALA A 64 7.15 1.62 -4.74
C ALA A 64 7.70 0.21 -4.52
N LEU A 65 6.84 -0.81 -4.39
CA LEU A 65 7.25 -2.21 -4.31
C LEU A 65 7.99 -2.66 -5.57
N LEU A 66 7.47 -2.35 -6.76
CA LEU A 66 8.11 -2.70 -8.03
C LEU A 66 9.50 -2.09 -8.12
N VAL A 67 9.62 -0.77 -7.89
CA VAL A 67 10.91 -0.07 -7.94
C VAL A 67 11.87 -0.63 -6.89
N GLU A 68 11.45 -0.83 -5.65
CA GLU A 68 12.33 -1.38 -4.62
C GLU A 68 12.79 -2.80 -4.95
N ALA A 69 11.89 -3.69 -5.38
CA ALA A 69 12.25 -5.04 -5.83
C ALA A 69 13.30 -5.00 -6.94
N SER A 70 13.13 -4.11 -7.91
CA SER A 70 14.01 -3.99 -9.07
C SER A 70 15.41 -3.49 -8.70
N PHE A 71 15.50 -2.51 -7.81
CA PHE A 71 16.78 -1.92 -7.40
C PHE A 71 17.48 -2.67 -6.27
N ARG A 72 16.74 -3.43 -5.47
CA ARG A 72 17.24 -4.15 -4.29
C ARG A 72 17.16 -5.67 -4.42
N HIS A 73 16.86 -6.19 -5.61
CA HIS A 73 16.77 -7.64 -5.88
C HIS A 73 15.82 -8.37 -4.92
N GLY A 74 14.62 -7.80 -4.72
CA GLY A 74 13.60 -8.34 -3.81
C GLY A 74 13.84 -8.10 -2.32
N TYR A 75 14.87 -7.35 -1.93
CA TYR A 75 15.09 -6.93 -0.54
C TYR A 75 14.20 -5.73 -0.19
N MET A 76 13.05 -6.00 0.46
CA MET A 76 11.93 -5.04 0.66
C MET A 76 11.88 -4.38 2.05
N HIS A 77 13.04 -3.95 2.57
CA HIS A 77 13.14 -3.43 3.94
C HIS A 77 12.32 -2.16 4.17
N GLY A 78 12.35 -1.20 3.24
CA GLY A 78 11.63 0.07 3.40
C GLY A 78 10.11 -0.14 3.52
N PRO A 79 9.47 -0.87 2.57
CA PRO A 79 8.06 -1.20 2.60
C PRO A 79 7.69 -2.04 3.82
N ALA A 80 8.52 -3.00 4.23
CA ALA A 80 8.25 -3.80 5.43
C ALA A 80 8.09 -2.93 6.67
N ILE A 81 9.02 -1.99 6.94
CA ILE A 81 8.91 -1.06 8.07
C ILE A 81 7.67 -0.17 7.94
N LEU A 82 7.42 0.38 6.74
CA LEU A 82 6.29 1.28 6.53
C LEU A 82 4.96 0.58 6.79
N TYR A 83 4.78 -0.61 6.24
CA TYR A 83 3.53 -1.32 6.35
C TYR A 83 3.38 -2.03 7.69
N GLU A 84 4.45 -2.39 8.40
CA GLU A 84 4.38 -2.75 9.82
C GLU A 84 3.71 -1.64 10.65
N ASP A 85 4.19 -0.40 10.55
CA ASP A 85 3.65 0.76 11.27
C ASP A 85 2.18 1.04 10.90
N ILE A 86 1.84 0.94 9.60
CA ILE A 86 0.46 1.15 9.13
C ILE A 86 -0.46 0.02 9.60
N MET A 87 0.01 -1.23 9.64
CA MET A 87 -0.79 -2.36 10.10
C MET A 87 -1.02 -2.34 11.60
N GLU A 88 -0.06 -1.86 12.40
CA GLU A 88 -0.28 -1.59 13.82
C GLU A 88 -1.44 -0.59 14.01
N LYS A 89 -1.43 0.49 13.23
CA LYS A 89 -2.51 1.48 13.22
C LYS A 89 -3.86 0.87 12.81
N ALA A 90 -3.87 -0.07 11.86
CA ALA A 90 -5.07 -0.80 11.46
C ALA A 90 -5.65 -1.60 12.62
N LEU A 91 -4.82 -2.30 13.38
CA LEU A 91 -5.25 -3.05 14.56
C LEU A 91 -5.85 -2.16 15.64
N LEU A 92 -5.18 -1.05 15.94
CA LEU A 92 -5.68 -0.06 16.91
C LEU A 92 -7.01 0.53 16.48
N ALA A 93 -7.17 0.84 15.19
CA ALA A 93 -8.42 1.34 14.64
C ALA A 93 -9.58 0.33 14.78
N LEU A 94 -9.27 -0.97 14.82
CA LEU A 94 -10.26 -2.03 14.84
C LEU A 94 -10.51 -2.63 16.23
N ALA A 95 -9.66 -2.45 17.23
CA ALA A 95 -9.74 -3.09 18.56
C ALA A 95 -11.00 -2.75 19.43
N GLY A 96 -12.02 -2.10 18.86
CA GLY A 96 -13.19 -1.58 19.57
C GLY A 96 -14.32 -2.60 19.84
N LYS A 97 -14.69 -2.77 21.11
CA LYS A 97 -15.85 -3.55 21.64
C LYS A 97 -17.32 -2.98 21.63
N SER A 98 -17.78 -2.05 20.79
CA SER A 98 -19.21 -1.56 20.85
C SER A 98 -19.81 -1.01 19.54
N TRP A 99 -21.13 -0.79 19.51
CA TRP A 99 -21.92 -0.40 18.31
C TRP A 99 -21.73 1.06 17.87
N LEU A 100 -21.53 2.01 18.80
CA LEU A 100 -21.10 3.40 18.52
C LEU A 100 -19.72 3.46 17.82
N LYS A 101 -19.02 2.32 17.71
CA LYS A 101 -17.69 2.24 17.12
C LYS A 101 -17.68 2.10 15.61
N ARG A 102 -18.78 1.75 14.92
CA ARG A 102 -18.76 1.67 13.45
C ARG A 102 -18.38 3.02 12.83
N TRP A 103 -18.96 4.11 13.33
CA TRP A 103 -18.57 5.46 12.93
C TRP A 103 -17.11 5.77 13.31
N GLN A 104 -16.66 5.41 14.52
CA GLN A 104 -15.28 5.64 14.96
C GLN A 104 -14.25 4.86 14.11
N ILE A 105 -14.52 3.60 13.79
CA ILE A 105 -13.72 2.76 12.90
C ILE A 105 -13.65 3.40 11.52
N ARG A 106 -14.79 3.85 10.98
CA ARG A 106 -14.80 4.56 9.69
C ARG A 106 -13.95 5.83 9.73
N MET A 107 -14.06 6.62 10.78
CA MET A 107 -13.24 7.82 10.96
C MET A 107 -11.76 7.50 11.15
N ALA A 108 -11.44 6.41 11.84
CA ALA A 108 -10.07 5.97 12.07
C ALA A 108 -9.41 5.48 10.77
N LEU A 109 -10.10 4.63 10.00
CA LEU A 109 -9.62 4.02 8.76
C LEU A 109 -9.58 4.98 7.57
N ARG A 110 -10.28 6.11 7.63
CA ARG A 110 -10.25 7.15 6.59
C ARG A 110 -8.84 7.74 6.46
N PRO A 111 -8.38 7.99 5.22
CA PRO A 111 -7.16 8.76 5.00
C PRO A 111 -7.33 10.20 5.50
N LYS A 112 -6.30 10.72 6.16
CA LYS A 112 -6.23 12.09 6.69
C LYS A 112 -5.35 13.01 5.84
N GLY A 113 -4.95 12.55 4.65
CA GLY A 113 -4.11 13.28 3.71
C GLY A 113 -4.02 12.56 2.37
N PRO A 114 -3.53 13.25 1.33
CA PRO A 114 -3.29 12.66 0.03
C PRO A 114 -2.08 11.71 0.07
N CYS A 115 -1.96 10.87 -0.97
CA CYS A 115 -0.74 10.14 -1.24
C CYS A 115 0.43 11.10 -1.48
N LEU A 116 1.59 10.84 -0.88
CA LEU A 116 2.81 11.65 -0.96
C LEU A 116 3.16 12.06 -2.40
N MET A 117 3.18 11.09 -3.32
CA MET A 117 3.48 11.33 -4.73
C MET A 117 2.38 12.11 -5.47
N CYS A 118 1.11 11.82 -5.19
CA CYS A 118 -0.02 12.54 -5.79
C CYS A 118 -0.02 14.02 -5.38
N GLU A 119 0.31 14.31 -4.12
CA GLU A 119 0.42 15.68 -3.60
C GLU A 119 1.51 16.48 -4.34
N MET A 120 2.55 15.80 -4.80
CA MET A 120 3.64 16.37 -5.60
C MET A 120 3.40 16.31 -7.11
N ASN A 121 2.18 15.95 -7.54
CA ASN A 121 1.79 15.79 -8.95
C ASN A 121 2.61 14.74 -9.72
N TYR A 122 3.12 13.71 -9.05
CA TYR A 122 3.64 12.51 -9.72
C TYR A 122 2.47 11.60 -10.12
N GLY A 123 2.51 11.15 -11.37
CA GLY A 123 1.51 10.28 -11.98
C GLY A 123 1.96 9.75 -13.35
N PRO A 124 1.04 9.18 -14.14
CA PRO A 124 1.37 8.47 -15.38
C PRO A 124 2.08 9.30 -16.46
N ASP A 125 1.87 10.61 -16.45
CA ASP A 125 2.43 11.52 -17.46
C ASP A 125 3.63 12.32 -16.94
N SER A 126 4.10 12.04 -15.72
CA SER A 126 5.20 12.77 -15.11
C SER A 126 6.53 12.48 -15.81
N ARG A 127 7.26 13.55 -16.13
CA ARG A 127 8.57 13.48 -16.80
C ARG A 127 9.69 13.55 -15.77
N ALA A 128 10.86 13.02 -16.13
CA ALA A 128 12.10 13.16 -15.36
C ALA A 128 13.31 13.24 -16.30
N THR A 129 14.42 13.73 -15.75
CA THR A 129 15.74 13.77 -16.38
C THR A 129 16.64 12.61 -15.93
N ALA A 130 16.08 11.58 -15.29
CA ALA A 130 16.82 10.39 -14.89
C ALA A 130 17.39 9.65 -16.09
N ARG A 131 18.53 8.97 -15.89
CA ARG A 131 19.17 8.20 -16.96
C ARG A 131 18.26 7.07 -17.46
N PRO A 132 18.26 6.76 -18.77
CA PRO A 132 17.39 5.71 -19.34
C PRO A 132 17.51 4.36 -18.64
N GLU A 133 18.69 3.98 -18.16
CA GLU A 133 18.92 2.70 -17.49
C GLU A 133 18.19 2.63 -16.13
N ILE A 134 18.08 3.76 -15.43
CA ILE A 134 17.31 3.86 -14.17
C ILE A 134 15.83 3.67 -14.47
N ILE A 135 15.33 4.29 -15.54
CA ILE A 135 13.93 4.17 -15.94
C ILE A 135 13.61 2.74 -16.34
N GLN A 136 14.40 2.15 -17.23
CA GLN A 136 14.21 0.77 -17.68
C GLN A 136 14.23 -0.20 -16.51
N LYS A 137 15.22 -0.09 -15.61
CA LYS A 137 15.30 -0.93 -14.42
C LYS A 137 14.11 -0.73 -13.49
N GLY A 138 13.65 0.51 -13.29
CA GLY A 138 12.49 0.80 -12.45
C GLY A 138 11.13 0.44 -13.07
N GLN A 139 11.10 0.01 -14.35
CA GLN A 139 9.90 -0.53 -15.01
C GLN A 139 9.89 -2.05 -15.04
N ASP A 140 11.01 -2.71 -14.72
CA ASP A 140 11.14 -4.16 -14.82
C ASP A 140 10.31 -4.87 -13.73
N PRO A 141 9.24 -5.60 -14.08
CA PRO A 141 8.40 -6.28 -13.08
C PRO A 141 8.98 -7.62 -12.63
N THR A 142 10.13 -8.07 -13.17
CA THR A 142 10.64 -9.44 -12.97
C THR A 142 10.79 -9.82 -11.50
N GLU A 143 11.45 -8.98 -10.71
CA GLU A 143 11.73 -9.30 -9.29
C GLU A 143 10.46 -9.26 -8.42
N ILE A 144 9.55 -8.32 -8.68
CA ILE A 144 8.27 -8.28 -7.96
C ILE A 144 7.39 -9.48 -8.33
N LYS A 145 7.39 -9.90 -9.60
CA LYS A 145 6.66 -11.11 -10.04
C LYS A 145 7.21 -12.37 -9.37
N LYS A 146 8.52 -12.56 -9.34
CA LYS A 146 9.16 -13.68 -8.62
C LYS A 146 8.77 -13.69 -7.13
N PHE A 147 8.83 -12.52 -6.49
CA PHE A 147 8.43 -12.37 -5.09
C PHE A 147 6.96 -12.78 -4.86
N CYS A 148 6.05 -12.27 -5.70
CA CYS A 148 4.63 -12.62 -5.64
C CYS A 148 4.37 -14.11 -5.91
N GLN A 149 5.03 -14.71 -6.89
CA GLN A 149 4.87 -16.14 -7.22
C GLN A 149 5.35 -17.05 -6.08
N ARG A 150 6.53 -16.77 -5.51
CA ARG A 150 7.10 -17.55 -4.40
C ARG A 150 6.18 -17.58 -3.18
N THR A 151 5.50 -16.48 -2.91
CA THR A 151 4.67 -16.27 -1.71
C THR A 151 3.17 -16.46 -1.97
N LYS A 152 2.79 -16.81 -3.21
CA LYS A 152 1.40 -16.80 -3.70
C LYS A 152 0.39 -17.46 -2.78
N LYS A 153 0.70 -18.69 -2.34
CA LYS A 153 -0.21 -19.52 -1.53
C LYS A 153 -0.64 -18.86 -0.21
N TYR A 154 0.10 -17.88 0.30
CA TYR A 154 -0.17 -17.22 1.57
C TYR A 154 -0.98 -15.93 1.42
N TRP A 155 -0.72 -15.12 0.38
CA TRP A 155 -1.42 -13.85 0.18
C TRP A 155 -2.65 -13.95 -0.71
N GLU A 156 -2.80 -14.98 -1.55
CA GLU A 156 -3.92 -15.11 -2.49
C GLU A 156 -5.28 -15.15 -1.76
N GLN A 157 -5.35 -15.80 -0.60
CA GLN A 157 -6.54 -15.82 0.26
C GLN A 157 -6.90 -14.45 0.87
N MET A 158 -5.94 -13.52 0.92
CA MET A 158 -6.14 -12.17 1.46
C MET A 158 -6.61 -11.18 0.39
N VAL A 159 -6.66 -11.59 -0.88
CA VAL A 159 -7.08 -10.75 -2.01
C VAL A 159 -8.52 -10.31 -1.83
N CYS A 160 -8.76 -9.01 -1.96
CA CYS A 160 -10.10 -8.45 -1.82
C CYS A 160 -11.03 -8.92 -2.95
N GLY A 161 -12.14 -9.56 -2.58
CA GLY A 161 -13.14 -10.06 -3.54
C GLY A 161 -13.70 -8.96 -4.45
N GLN A 162 -13.93 -7.75 -3.93
CA GLN A 162 -14.37 -6.61 -4.73
C GLN A 162 -13.31 -6.08 -5.70
N CYS A 163 -12.02 -6.19 -5.36
CA CYS A 163 -10.95 -5.78 -6.29
C CYS A 163 -10.69 -6.81 -7.39
N ALA A 164 -10.88 -8.09 -7.08
CA ALA A 164 -10.63 -9.21 -7.97
C ALA A 164 -11.90 -9.78 -8.63
N GLU A 165 -13.05 -9.14 -8.40
CA GLU A 165 -14.37 -9.59 -8.88
C GLU A 165 -14.66 -11.06 -8.55
N SER A 166 -14.35 -11.47 -7.32
CA SER A 166 -14.49 -12.85 -6.83
C SER A 166 -15.43 -12.96 -5.63
N ASN A 167 -15.83 -14.20 -5.31
CA ASN A 167 -16.69 -14.51 -4.15
C ASN A 167 -15.95 -14.45 -2.80
N SER A 168 -14.68 -14.05 -2.76
CA SER A 168 -13.94 -13.91 -1.51
C SER A 168 -14.60 -12.88 -0.60
N LEU A 169 -14.74 -13.21 0.69
CA LEU A 169 -15.23 -12.29 1.71
C LEU A 169 -14.15 -11.29 2.14
N ALA A 170 -12.88 -11.49 1.78
CA ALA A 170 -11.81 -10.56 2.13
C ALA A 170 -12.05 -9.17 1.53
N ARG A 171 -11.71 -8.12 2.29
CA ARG A 171 -11.88 -6.71 1.91
C ARG A 171 -10.60 -5.94 2.15
N CYS A 172 -10.16 -5.17 1.16
CA CYS A 172 -9.19 -4.11 1.40
C CYS A 172 -9.83 -2.99 2.21
N ARG A 173 -9.03 -2.12 2.80
CA ARG A 173 -9.45 -0.99 3.63
C ARG A 173 -10.53 -0.13 2.97
N GLU A 174 -10.38 0.18 1.69
CA GLU A 174 -11.36 1.01 0.95
C GLU A 174 -12.72 0.33 0.84
N HIS A 175 -12.75 -0.97 0.52
CA HIS A 175 -14.00 -1.73 0.42
C HIS A 175 -14.60 -2.03 1.79
N LEU A 176 -13.77 -2.30 2.80
CA LEU A 176 -14.19 -2.44 4.19
C LEU A 176 -14.88 -1.15 4.68
N LEU A 177 -14.33 0.03 4.36
CA LEU A 177 -14.92 1.32 4.70
C LEU A 177 -16.30 1.56 4.05
N ARG A 178 -16.52 1.03 2.85
CA ARG A 178 -17.80 1.12 2.13
C ARG A 178 -18.85 0.17 2.69
N GLU A 179 -18.42 -1.01 3.09
CA GLU A 179 -19.31 -2.09 3.54
C GLU A 179 -19.46 -2.14 5.07
N ALA A 180 -18.70 -1.34 5.83
CA ALA A 180 -18.67 -1.36 7.30
C ALA A 180 -20.05 -1.31 7.98
N ASP A 181 -21.03 -0.62 7.39
CA ASP A 181 -22.38 -0.51 7.94
C ASP A 181 -23.21 -1.80 7.74
N ARG A 182 -22.85 -2.62 6.75
CA ARG A 182 -23.57 -3.84 6.35
C ARG A 182 -22.99 -5.11 6.98
N LEU A 183 -21.74 -5.06 7.44
CA LEU A 183 -21.10 -6.22 8.06
C LEU A 183 -21.78 -6.61 9.37
N SER A 184 -21.99 -7.90 9.56
CA SER A 184 -22.34 -8.52 10.83
C SER A 184 -21.16 -8.44 11.82
N ALA A 185 -21.44 -8.71 13.10
CA ALA A 185 -20.39 -8.75 14.11
C ALA A 185 -19.39 -9.89 13.90
N ALA A 186 -19.83 -11.00 13.29
CA ALA A 186 -18.99 -12.16 12.97
C ALA A 186 -18.01 -11.82 11.83
N GLU A 187 -18.52 -11.31 10.71
CA GLU A 187 -17.68 -10.88 9.57
C GLU A 187 -16.67 -9.80 9.98
N PHE A 188 -17.07 -8.88 10.87
CA PHE A 188 -16.15 -7.88 11.39
C PHE A 188 -15.01 -8.50 12.22
N LYS A 189 -15.29 -9.53 13.03
CA LYS A 189 -14.25 -10.26 13.78
C LYS A 189 -13.32 -11.03 12.85
N GLU A 190 -13.82 -11.58 11.74
CA GLU A 190 -12.99 -12.23 10.72
C GLU A 190 -12.02 -11.23 10.08
N HIS A 191 -12.48 -10.03 9.73
CA HIS A 191 -11.59 -8.98 9.24
C HIS A 191 -10.54 -8.55 10.28
N GLN A 192 -10.90 -8.44 11.56
CA GLN A 192 -9.94 -8.19 12.63
C GLN A 192 -8.88 -9.29 12.72
N HIS A 193 -9.29 -10.55 12.59
CA HIS A 193 -8.40 -11.69 12.62
C HIS A 193 -7.43 -11.66 11.43
N PHE A 194 -7.92 -11.42 10.21
CA PHE A 194 -7.05 -11.29 9.03
C PHE A 194 -6.02 -10.17 9.17
N ILE A 195 -6.44 -9.00 9.67
CA ILE A 195 -5.53 -7.86 9.85
C ILE A 195 -4.49 -8.16 10.93
N ARG A 196 -4.87 -8.91 11.97
CA ARG A 196 -3.94 -9.39 13.01
C ARG A 196 -2.91 -10.36 12.45
N GLN A 197 -3.33 -11.33 11.65
CA GLN A 197 -2.40 -12.25 10.99
C GLN A 197 -1.40 -11.50 10.11
N ILE A 198 -1.89 -10.57 9.26
CA ILE A 198 -1.00 -9.74 8.43
C ILE A 198 0.00 -8.97 9.30
N TYR A 199 -0.46 -8.38 10.41
CA TYR A 199 0.40 -7.63 11.33
C TYR A 199 1.47 -8.51 12.01
N GLU A 200 1.08 -9.68 12.51
CA GLU A 200 2.01 -10.59 13.19
C GLU A 200 3.13 -11.04 12.24
N HIS A 201 2.77 -11.42 11.01
CA HIS A 201 3.72 -11.85 9.99
C HIS A 201 4.58 -10.69 9.43
N ILE A 202 4.02 -9.49 9.22
CA ILE A 202 4.83 -8.34 8.77
C ILE A 202 5.83 -7.90 9.86
N CYS A 203 5.50 -8.03 11.14
CA CYS A 203 6.45 -7.79 12.23
C CYS A 203 7.62 -8.78 12.18
N LEU A 204 7.36 -10.06 11.90
CA LEU A 204 8.41 -11.07 11.74
C LEU A 204 9.30 -10.75 10.53
N TYR A 205 8.71 -10.40 9.39
CA TYR A 205 9.45 -10.04 8.18
C TYR A 205 10.27 -8.75 8.36
N SER A 206 9.67 -7.70 8.93
CA SER A 206 10.36 -6.44 9.22
C SER A 206 11.53 -6.65 10.19
N ARG A 207 11.33 -7.48 11.23
CA ARG A 207 12.38 -7.80 12.19
C ARG A 207 13.55 -8.56 11.56
N SER A 208 13.32 -9.38 10.54
CA SER A 208 14.36 -10.20 9.95
C SER A 208 15.42 -9.41 9.17
N PHE A 209 15.16 -8.13 8.87
CA PHE A 209 16.16 -7.22 8.32
C PHE A 209 17.23 -6.79 9.33
N ARG A 210 17.01 -7.05 10.63
CA ARG A 210 18.03 -6.84 11.68
C ARG A 210 19.05 -7.98 11.65
N TRP A 211 20.30 -7.66 11.95
CA TRP A 211 21.41 -8.60 11.84
C TRP A 211 21.18 -9.89 12.65
N GLU A 212 20.60 -9.78 13.84
CA GLU A 212 20.39 -10.90 14.77
C GLU A 212 19.25 -11.84 14.35
N PHE A 213 18.38 -11.40 13.44
CA PHE A 213 17.18 -12.13 13.02
C PHE A 213 17.19 -12.48 11.52
N ARG A 214 18.33 -12.30 10.85
CA ARG A 214 18.44 -12.52 9.41
C ARG A 214 18.14 -13.98 9.04
N GLY A 215 17.23 -14.18 8.09
CA GLY A 215 16.84 -15.52 7.62
C GLY A 215 15.90 -16.26 8.58
N THR A 216 15.30 -15.56 9.54
CA THR A 216 14.27 -16.14 10.43
C THR A 216 12.86 -16.02 9.85
N GLU A 217 12.68 -15.21 8.81
CA GLU A 217 11.42 -15.05 8.10
C GLU A 217 11.07 -16.33 7.32
N SER A 218 9.80 -16.69 7.37
CA SER A 218 9.19 -17.69 6.50
C SER A 218 8.63 -17.04 5.23
N PRO A 219 8.34 -17.83 4.19
CA PRO A 219 7.62 -17.33 3.02
C PRO A 219 6.23 -16.72 3.33
N GLU A 220 5.62 -17.09 4.46
CA GLU A 220 4.37 -16.50 4.94
C GLU A 220 4.60 -15.08 5.51
N ASP A 221 5.71 -14.88 6.21
CA ASP A 221 6.13 -13.57 6.71
C ASP A 221 6.39 -12.60 5.55
N GLU A 222 7.09 -13.08 4.51
CA GLU A 222 7.28 -12.31 3.27
C GLU A 222 5.93 -11.95 2.60
N ALA A 223 5.00 -12.89 2.53
CA ALA A 223 3.68 -12.70 1.93
C ALA A 223 2.85 -11.61 2.64
N ALA A 224 3.11 -11.38 3.92
CA ALA A 224 2.41 -10.36 4.69
C ALA A 224 2.66 -8.95 4.16
N LEU A 225 3.81 -8.68 3.52
CA LEU A 225 4.04 -7.39 2.85
C LEU A 225 3.05 -7.15 1.71
N ILE A 226 2.86 -8.15 0.84
CA ILE A 226 1.89 -8.08 -0.27
C ILE A 226 0.48 -7.88 0.29
N SER A 227 0.16 -8.64 1.33
CA SER A 227 -1.16 -8.59 1.99
C SER A 227 -1.42 -7.23 2.66
N ALA A 228 -0.42 -6.65 3.33
CA ALA A 228 -0.51 -5.35 3.97
C ALA A 228 -0.69 -4.22 2.93
N VAL A 229 0.09 -4.26 1.84
CA VAL A 229 -0.01 -3.28 0.75
C VAL A 229 -1.38 -3.38 0.07
N GLY A 230 -1.81 -4.59 -0.28
CA GLY A 230 -3.10 -4.85 -0.91
C GLY A 230 -4.28 -4.47 -0.02
N TRP A 231 -4.20 -4.74 1.28
CA TRP A 231 -5.21 -4.30 2.23
C TRP A 231 -5.25 -2.78 2.35
N CYS A 232 -4.12 -2.10 2.51
CA CYS A 232 -4.08 -0.64 2.69
C CYS A 232 -4.48 0.15 1.45
N SER A 233 -4.01 -0.30 0.29
CA SER A 233 -3.92 0.49 -0.96
C SER A 233 -4.75 -0.10 -2.11
N GLY A 234 -5.33 -1.28 -1.93
CA GLY A 234 -6.10 -2.00 -2.95
C GLY A 234 -5.26 -2.96 -3.78
N TRP A 235 -5.93 -3.92 -4.43
CA TRP A 235 -5.28 -5.06 -5.12
C TRP A 235 -5.22 -4.92 -6.64
N GLN A 236 -6.05 -4.07 -7.24
CA GLN A 236 -6.15 -3.94 -8.70
C GLN A 236 -4.80 -3.70 -9.40
N PRO A 237 -3.87 -2.88 -8.88
CA PRO A 237 -2.61 -2.67 -9.58
C PRO A 237 -1.68 -3.89 -9.51
N LEU A 238 -1.70 -4.69 -8.43
CA LEU A 238 -0.99 -5.97 -8.41
C LEU A 238 -1.54 -6.92 -9.47
N ILE A 239 -2.87 -7.04 -9.57
CA ILE A 239 -3.52 -7.89 -10.57
C ILE A 239 -3.05 -7.48 -11.97
N ALA A 240 -3.07 -6.18 -12.27
CA ALA A 240 -2.57 -5.66 -13.53
C ALA A 240 -1.06 -5.98 -13.76
N ILE A 241 -0.20 -5.85 -12.75
CA ILE A 241 1.24 -6.22 -12.86
C ILE A 241 1.41 -7.69 -13.24
N LEU A 242 0.62 -8.58 -12.62
CA LEU A 242 0.69 -10.03 -12.84
C LEU A 242 0.13 -10.44 -14.21
N GLU A 243 -0.74 -9.63 -14.81
CA GLU A 243 -1.35 -9.89 -16.13
C GLU A 243 -0.50 -9.44 -17.33
N LEU A 244 0.57 -8.65 -17.14
CA LEU A 244 1.43 -8.10 -18.21
C LEU A 244 2.17 -9.12 -19.11
N GLU A 245 1.89 -10.42 -19.00
CA GLU A 245 2.55 -11.51 -19.76
C GLU A 245 1.57 -12.51 -20.40
N LYS A 246 0.25 -12.25 -20.35
CA LYS A 246 -0.70 -12.95 -21.22
C LYS A 246 -0.82 -12.23 -22.56
#